data_AF-A0A5E6N9G0-F1
#
_entry.id   AF-A0A5E6N9G0-F1
#
_cell.length_a   1.000
_cell.length_b   1.000
_cell.length_c   1.000
_cell.angle_alpha   90.00
_cell.angle_beta   90.00
_cell.angle_gamma   90.00
#
_symmetry.space_group_name_H-M   'P 1'
#
loop_
_entity.id
_entity.type
_entity.pdbx_description
1 polymer ?
#
loop_
_entity_poly.entity_id
_entity_poly.type
_entity_poly.pdbx_seq_one_letter_code
_entity_poly.pdbx_strand_id
1 'polypeptide(L)'
;YDKLGRMTQRTEAEGTSTWTYDTKSKGIGKPAVITGPNGYKKELSYDALGRVSSSTLTANGETFTTTNTYDSYSRLSVQTRPQKLQGGECL
;
A
#
# COMPACT_ATOMS: atom_id res chain seq x y z
N TYR A 1 14.73 12.15 -2.32
CA TYR A 1 13.60 12.97 -1.84
C TYR A 1 13.00 13.72 -3.02
N ASP A 2 11.72 14.06 -2.99
CA ASP A 2 11.08 14.90 -4.02
C ASP A 2 11.10 16.40 -3.67
N LYS A 3 10.47 17.23 -4.51
CA LYS A 3 10.39 18.69 -4.31
C LYS A 3 9.66 19.12 -3.03
N LEU A 4 8.87 18.23 -2.43
CA LEU A 4 8.16 18.46 -1.17
C LEU A 4 8.94 17.91 0.04
N GLY A 5 10.17 17.43 -0.16
CA GLY A 5 10.98 16.86 0.91
C GLY A 5 10.55 15.47 1.36
N ARG A 6 9.78 14.73 0.55
CA ARG A 6 9.33 13.37 0.88
C ARG A 6 10.30 12.31 0.36
N MET A 7 10.50 11.23 1.12
CA MET A 7 11.47 10.18 0.79
C MET A 7 11.02 9.37 -0.43
N THR A 8 11.77 9.45 -1.53
CA THR A 8 11.47 8.71 -2.78
C THR A 8 12.28 7.42 -2.93
N GLN A 9 13.37 7.29 -2.18
CA GLN A 9 14.27 6.15 -2.23
C GLN A 9 14.99 6.01 -0.89
N ARG A 10 15.20 4.77 -0.46
CA ARG A 10 16.03 4.39 0.68
C ARG A 10 16.80 3.13 0.31
N THR A 11 18.11 3.18 0.48
CA THR A 11 18.98 2.02 0.29
C THR A 11 19.51 1.58 1.64
N GLU A 12 19.35 0.30 1.93
CA GLU A 12 19.81 -0.39 3.13
C GLU A 12 20.63 -1.61 2.73
N ALA A 13 21.22 -2.32 3.70
CA ALA A 13 22.01 -3.53 3.43
C ALA A 13 21.21 -4.62 2.70
N GLU A 14 19.90 -4.68 2.96
CA GLU A 14 18.97 -5.63 2.33
C GLU A 14 18.57 -5.21 0.90
N GLY A 15 18.84 -3.96 0.50
CA GLY A 15 18.66 -3.45 -0.86
C GLY A 15 17.93 -2.11 -0.91
N THR A 16 17.29 -1.80 -2.05
CA THR A 16 16.68 -0.48 -2.30
C THR A 16 15.16 -0.52 -2.30
N SER A 17 14.55 0.35 -1.49
CA SER A 17 13.11 0.65 -1.52
C SER A 17 12.86 1.97 -2.24
N THR A 18 11.77 2.07 -2.99
CA THR A 18 11.35 3.31 -3.66
C THR A 18 9.89 3.64 -3.37
N TRP A 19 9.58 4.93 -3.34
CA TRP A 19 8.23 5.46 -3.12
C TRP A 19 7.88 6.44 -4.22
N THR A 20 6.72 6.22 -4.85
CA THR A 20 6.12 7.14 -5.82
C THR A 20 4.87 7.76 -5.19
N TYR A 21 4.77 9.08 -5.23
CA TYR A 21 3.69 9.84 -4.61
C TYR A 21 2.77 10.47 -5.66
N ASP A 22 1.54 10.80 -5.28
CA ASP A 22 0.61 11.65 -6.03
C ASP A 22 0.21 11.19 -7.44
N THR A 23 0.46 9.93 -7.80
CA THR A 23 0.05 9.38 -9.11
C THR A 23 -1.34 8.73 -9.09
N LYS A 24 -1.98 8.65 -7.93
CA LYS A 24 -3.34 8.08 -7.76
C LYS A 24 -4.33 9.16 -7.38
N SER A 25 -5.51 9.10 -7.98
CA SER A 25 -6.62 10.00 -7.65
C SER A 25 -6.93 9.91 -6.15
N LYS A 26 -7.24 11.07 -5.55
CA LYS A 26 -7.55 11.22 -4.12
C LYS A 26 -6.42 10.83 -3.14
N GLY A 27 -5.26 10.40 -3.64
CA GLY A 27 -4.05 10.12 -2.87
C GLY A 27 -3.11 11.32 -2.74
N ILE A 28 -3.64 12.54 -2.65
CA ILE A 28 -2.81 13.76 -2.60
C ILE A 28 -1.98 13.75 -1.30
N GLY A 29 -0.68 13.94 -1.44
CA GLY A 29 0.30 13.88 -0.38
C GLY A 29 0.72 12.44 0.00
N LYS A 30 0.19 11.41 -0.65
CA LYS A 30 0.32 10.01 -0.20
C LYS A 30 1.03 9.12 -1.24
N PRO A 31 1.71 8.04 -0.79
CA PRO A 31 2.42 7.14 -1.69
C PRO A 31 1.44 6.29 -2.50
N ALA A 32 1.50 6.40 -3.81
CA ALA A 32 0.71 5.58 -4.74
C ALA A 32 1.34 4.19 -4.98
N VAL A 33 2.66 4.13 -5.03
CA VAL A 33 3.42 2.89 -5.29
C VAL A 33 4.62 2.84 -4.36
N ILE A 34 4.87 1.66 -3.80
CA ILE A 34 6.03 1.35 -2.99
C ILE A 34 6.68 0.11 -3.57
N THR A 35 7.95 0.16 -3.91
CA THR A 35 8.73 -1.03 -4.27
C THR A 35 9.77 -1.30 -3.20
N GLY A 36 10.00 -2.57 -2.89
CA GLY A 36 11.05 -2.95 -1.96
C GLY A 36 12.19 -3.75 -2.59
N PRO A 37 13.26 -4.00 -1.83
CA PRO A 37 14.44 -4.72 -2.29
C PRO A 37 14.17 -6.15 -2.75
N ASN A 38 13.19 -6.82 -2.14
CA ASN A 38 12.82 -8.20 -2.44
C ASN A 38 11.93 -8.32 -3.69
N GLY A 39 11.93 -7.30 -4.57
CA GLY A 39 11.13 -7.26 -5.79
C GLY A 39 9.62 -7.12 -5.54
N TYR A 40 9.18 -6.92 -4.29
CA TYR A 40 7.78 -6.69 -4.01
C TYR A 40 7.35 -5.28 -4.47
N LYS A 41 6.12 -5.18 -4.96
CA LYS A 41 5.49 -3.93 -5.35
C LYS A 41 4.15 -3.81 -4.63
N LYS A 42 3.94 -2.72 -3.92
CA LYS A 42 2.69 -2.39 -3.24
C LYS A 42 2.07 -1.16 -3.90
N GLU A 43 0.87 -1.30 -4.43
CA GLU A 43 0.09 -0.24 -5.04
C GLU A 43 -1.09 0.12 -4.13
N LEU A 44 -1.28 1.41 -3.90
CA LEU A 44 -2.31 1.94 -3.01
C LEU A 44 -3.33 2.75 -3.82
N SER A 45 -4.60 2.58 -3.49
CA SER A 45 -5.70 3.38 -4.04
C SER A 45 -6.52 3.98 -2.91
N TYR A 46 -7.09 5.16 -3.17
CA TYR A 46 -7.70 6.00 -2.15
C TYR A 46 -9.17 6.28 -2.46
N ASP A 47 -10.00 6.35 -1.42
CA ASP A 47 -11.38 6.80 -1.54
C ASP A 47 -11.48 8.33 -1.63
N ALA A 48 -12.70 8.85 -1.76
CA ALA A 48 -12.96 10.29 -1.89
C ALA A 48 -12.43 11.14 -0.72
N LEU A 49 -12.22 10.53 0.45
CA LEU A 49 -11.69 11.17 1.66
C LEU A 49 -10.17 10.97 1.83
N GLY A 50 -9.51 10.35 0.84
CA GLY A 50 -8.07 10.09 0.87
C GLY A 50 -7.65 8.94 1.79
N ARG A 51 -8.58 8.06 2.16
CA ARG A 51 -8.31 6.85 2.96
C ARG A 51 -8.02 5.67 2.03
N VAL A 52 -7.22 4.70 2.48
CA VAL A 52 -6.80 3.57 1.63
C VAL A 52 -7.97 2.63 1.37
N SER A 53 -8.58 2.73 0.19
CA SER A 53 -9.68 1.86 -0.22
C SER A 53 -9.20 0.50 -0.75
N SER A 54 -8.02 0.46 -1.38
CA SER A 54 -7.44 -0.78 -1.87
C SER A 54 -5.91 -0.75 -1.77
N SER A 55 -5.32 -1.91 -1.48
CA SER A 55 -3.90 -2.15 -1.46
C SER A 55 -3.62 -3.45 -2.21
N THR A 56 -2.85 -3.38 -3.29
CA THR A 56 -2.42 -4.54 -4.07
C THR A 56 -0.93 -4.76 -3.84
N LEU A 57 -0.57 -5.90 -3.27
CA LEU A 57 0.81 -6.33 -3.08
C LEU A 57 1.14 -7.42 -4.11
N THR A 58 2.11 -7.15 -4.97
CA THR A 58 2.70 -8.14 -5.86
C THR A 58 4.06 -8.55 -5.31
N ALA A 59 4.27 -9.84 -5.05
CA ALA A 59 5.53 -10.40 -4.55
C ALA A 59 5.70 -11.82 -5.08
N ASN A 60 6.91 -12.19 -5.48
CA ASN A 60 7.24 -13.54 -5.99
C ASN A 60 6.30 -14.01 -7.13
N GLY A 61 5.86 -13.09 -7.99
CA GLY A 61 4.92 -13.37 -9.08
C GLY A 61 3.45 -13.52 -8.65
N GLU A 62 3.16 -13.46 -7.35
CA GLU A 62 1.80 -13.54 -6.81
C GLU A 62 1.25 -12.16 -6.50
N THR A 63 -0.07 -11.99 -6.65
CA THR A 63 -0.75 -10.72 -6.38
C THR A 63 -1.81 -10.88 -5.29
N PHE A 64 -1.72 -10.02 -4.28
CA PHE A 64 -2.52 -10.01 -3.07
C PHE A 64 -3.25 -8.69 -2.95
N THR A 65 -4.55 -8.67 -3.24
CA THR A 65 -5.37 -7.45 -3.15
C THR A 65 -6.18 -7.44 -1.86
N THR A 66 -5.98 -6.41 -1.05
CA THR A 66 -6.79 -6.12 0.14
C THR A 66 -7.64 -4.89 -0.12
N THR A 67 -8.96 -4.97 0.12
CA THR A 67 -9.87 -3.83 0.01
C THR A 67 -10.44 -3.45 1.36
N ASN A 68 -10.59 -2.16 1.61
CA ASN A 68 -11.15 -1.60 2.83
C ASN A 68 -12.36 -0.72 2.49
N THR A 69 -13.42 -0.87 3.27
CA THR A 69 -14.52 0.10 3.32
C THR A 69 -14.57 0.73 4.70
N TYR A 70 -15.11 1.94 4.77
CA TYR A 70 -15.14 2.73 5.99
C TYR A 70 -16.57 3.18 6.29
N ASP A 71 -16.91 3.27 7.57
CA ASP A 71 -18.18 3.81 8.02
C ASP A 71 -18.22 5.35 7.95
N SER A 72 -19.37 5.93 8.31
CA SER A 72 -19.59 7.39 8.35
C SER A 72 -18.69 8.10 9.36
N TYR A 73 -18.18 7.41 10.36
CA TYR A 73 -17.25 7.92 11.37
C TYR A 73 -15.79 7.74 10.96
N SER A 74 -15.53 7.33 9.72
CA SER A 74 -14.19 7.07 9.20
C SER A 74 -13.42 5.94 9.88
N ARG A 75 -14.15 4.98 10.46
CA ARG A 75 -13.57 3.75 11.00
C ARG A 75 -13.65 2.65 9.96
N LEU A 76 -12.71 1.71 10.01
CA LEU A 76 -12.71 0.55 9.12
C LEU A 76 -13.99 -0.28 9.37
N SER A 77 -14.81 -0.44 8.33
CA SER A 77 -16.08 -1.17 8.40
C SER A 77 -15.94 -2.59 7.87
N VAL A 78 -15.29 -2.76 6.71
CA VAL A 78 -15.01 -4.08 6.12
C VAL A 78 -13.59 -4.10 5.60
N GLN A 79 -12.93 -5.24 5.79
CA GLN A 79 -11.65 -5.51 5.18
C GLN A 79 -11.69 -6.88 4.51
N THR A 80 -11.55 -6.90 3.20
CA THR A 80 -11.44 -8.12 2.41
C THR A 80 -9.98 -8.33 2.10
N ARG A 81 -9.41 -9.44 2.60
CA ARG A 81 -8.04 -9.85 2.31
C ARG A 81 -8.06 -10.93 1.22
N PRO A 82 -6.99 -11.07 0.43
CA PRO A 82 -6.89 -12.18 -0.51
C PRO A 82 -6.81 -13.48 0.29
N GLN A 83 -7.52 -14.51 -0.17
CA GLN A 83 -7.59 -15.80 0.50
C GLN A 83 -6.30 -16.59 0.28
N LYS A 84 -5.24 -16.21 0.97
CA LYS A 84 -4.09 -17.06 1.30
C LYS A 84 -3.80 -16.94 2.78
N LEU A 85 -4.70 -17.49 3.59
CA LEU A 85 -4.43 -17.81 4.99
C LEU A 85 -3.72 -19.17 5.03
N GLN A 86 -2.39 -19.17 5.08
CA GLN A 86 -1.67 -20.20 5.82
C GLN A 86 -0.50 -19.54 6.56
N GLY A 87 -0.64 -19.44 7.88
CA GLY A 87 0.42 -19.05 8.80
C GLY A 87 0.11 -17.76 9.55
N GLY A 88 -0.55 -17.87 10.71
CA GLY A 88 -0.67 -16.77 11.67
C GLY A 88 -1.91 -16.83 12.54
N GLU A 89 -2.04 -17.94 13.25
CA GLU A 89 -2.82 -18.23 14.46
C GLU A 89 -3.69 -17.09 15.02
N CYS A 90 -4.99 -17.37 15.10
CA CYS A 90 -5.88 -16.75 16.07
C CYS A 90 -5.75 -17.58 17.36
N LEU A 91 -5.11 -17.01 18.39
CA LEU A 91 -5.28 -17.42 19.78
C LEU A 91 -5.96 -16.29 20.52
#